data_AF-A0A5B8TKK3-F1
#
_entry.id   AF-A0A5B8TKK3-F1
#
_cell.length_a   1.000
_cell.length_b   1.000
_cell.length_c   1.000
_cell.angle_alpha   90.00
_cell.angle_beta   90.00
_cell.angle_gamma   90.00
#
_symmetry.space_group_name_H-M   'P 1'
#
loop_
_entity.id
_entity.type
_entity.pdbx_description
1 polymer ?
#
loop_
_entity_poly.entity_id
_entity_poly.type
_entity_poly.pdbx_seq_one_letter_code
_entity_poly.pdbx_strand_id
1 'polypeptide(L)'
;MKKITDERLIVRNLKNQRTAFLVENGFILCVLAYQIFQGTPLDQVVAYDNMLFLALMVGCWTMIVLSVTVSTSMEDKAKVKLGKLLLLGLIVFVIAAGSFLWLLHGKHLLVALGSGLIIATIVTGINVLANHFRYSDQD
;
A
#
# COMPACT_ATOMS: atom_id res chain seq x y z
N MET A 1 18.09 6.83 30.66
CA MET A 1 16.74 6.89 30.06
C MET A 1 15.74 6.24 31.01
N LYS A 2 14.68 6.95 31.41
CA LYS A 2 13.67 6.38 32.32
C LYS A 2 12.80 5.41 31.52
N LYS A 3 12.81 4.13 31.90
CA LYS A 3 12.03 3.10 31.22
C LYS A 3 10.54 3.45 31.38
N ILE A 4 9.84 3.61 30.27
CA ILE A 4 8.40 3.86 30.29
C ILE A 4 7.73 2.51 30.59
N THR A 5 7.22 2.35 31.80
CA THR A 5 6.59 1.10 32.26
C THR A 5 5.08 1.05 31.93
N ASP A 6 4.49 2.19 31.57
CA ASP A 6 3.06 2.32 31.34
C ASP A 6 2.71 1.99 29.88
N GLU A 7 1.95 0.91 29.67
CA GLU A 7 1.57 0.41 28.34
C GLU A 7 0.85 1.46 27.49
N ARG A 8 0.06 2.33 28.13
CA ARG A 8 -0.68 3.41 27.44
C ARG A 8 0.26 4.42 26.78
N LEU A 9 1.40 4.71 27.42
CA LEU A 9 2.40 5.63 26.90
C LEU A 9 3.19 4.99 25.74
N ILE A 10 3.45 3.68 25.80
CA ILE A 10 4.08 2.93 24.70
C ILE A 10 3.18 2.95 23.46
N VAL A 11 1.89 2.64 23.60
CA VAL A 11 0.92 2.65 22.49
C VAL A 11 0.82 4.06 21.87
N ARG A 12 0.83 5.11 22.69
CA ARG A 12 0.79 6.50 22.19
C ARG A 12 2.07 6.87 21.43
N ASN A 13 3.22 6.40 21.88
CA ASN A 13 4.49 6.63 21.19
C ASN A 13 4.53 5.94 19.82
N LEU A 14 4.09 4.67 19.75
CA LEU A 14 3.97 3.95 18.48
C LEU A 14 2.99 4.63 17.50
N LYS A 15 1.86 5.16 18.00
CA LYS A 15 0.95 5.97 17.18
C LYS A 15 1.62 7.24 16.66
N ASN A 16 2.37 7.95 17.50
CA ASN A 16 3.11 9.14 17.08
C ASN A 16 4.18 8.82 16.03
N GLN A 17 4.92 7.71 16.20
CA GLN A 17 5.92 7.27 15.23
C GLN A 17 5.28 6.90 13.89
N ARG A 18 4.10 6.26 13.90
CA ARG A 18 3.33 6.01 12.68
C ARG A 18 2.90 7.30 11.98
N THR A 19 2.44 8.30 12.73
CA THR A 19 2.07 9.60 12.15
C THR A 19 3.27 10.32 11.58
N ALA A 20 4.42 10.32 12.29
CA ALA A 20 5.66 10.92 11.80
C ALA A 20 6.11 10.27 10.49
N PHE A 21 6.08 8.94 10.42
CA PHE A 21 6.39 8.18 9.22
C PHE A 21 5.46 8.54 8.04
N LEU A 22 4.16 8.70 8.31
CA LEU A 22 3.18 9.11 7.28
C LEU A 22 3.45 10.52 6.76
N VAL A 23 3.79 11.45 7.65
CA VAL A 23 4.14 12.83 7.29
C VAL A 23 5.43 12.88 6.46
N GLU A 24 6.45 12.11 6.82
CA GLU A 24 7.73 12.04 6.11
C GLU A 24 7.55 11.49 4.68
N ASN A 25 6.87 10.36 4.53
CA ASN A 25 6.58 9.79 3.20
C ASN A 25 5.66 10.72 2.38
N GLY A 26 4.69 11.38 3.02
CA GLY A 26 3.83 12.37 2.38
C GLY A 26 4.62 13.57 1.85
N PHE A 27 5.60 14.05 2.60
CA PHE A 27 6.49 15.12 2.15
C PHE A 27 7.33 14.69 0.94
N ILE A 28 7.91 13.49 0.97
CA ILE A 28 8.69 12.94 -0.15
C ILE A 28 7.82 12.85 -1.42
N LEU A 29 6.57 12.39 -1.30
CA LEU A 29 5.63 12.36 -2.42
C LEU A 29 5.33 13.75 -3.00
N CYS A 30 5.12 14.76 -2.14
CA CYS A 30 4.91 16.13 -2.59
C CYS A 30 6.12 16.68 -3.36
N VAL A 31 7.34 16.40 -2.90
CA VAL A 31 8.57 16.84 -3.57
C VAL A 31 8.77 16.10 -4.90
N LEU A 32 8.51 14.80 -4.95
CA LEU A 32 8.55 14.04 -6.22
C LEU A 32 7.50 14.55 -7.21
N ALA A 33 6.27 14.82 -6.76
CA ALA A 33 5.24 15.42 -7.60
C ALA A 33 5.67 16.80 -8.13
N TYR A 34 6.31 17.62 -7.29
CA TYR A 34 6.86 18.90 -7.71
C TYR A 34 7.97 18.77 -8.77
N GLN A 35 8.84 17.75 -8.69
CA GLN A 35 9.84 17.47 -9.72
C GLN A 35 9.20 17.09 -11.06
N ILE A 36 8.06 16.38 -11.04
CA ILE A 36 7.28 16.06 -12.23
C ILE A 36 6.69 17.33 -12.85
N PHE A 37 6.14 18.23 -12.01
CA PHE A 37 5.62 19.53 -12.48
C PHE A 37 6.70 20.45 -13.06
N GLN A 38 7.95 20.33 -12.61
CA GLN A 38 9.09 21.06 -13.18
C GLN A 38 9.57 20.52 -14.55
N GLY A 39 8.93 19.47 -15.09
CA GLY A 39 9.25 18.93 -16.41
C GLY A 39 10.34 17.87 -16.41
N THR A 40 10.74 17.36 -15.24
CA THR A 40 11.65 16.22 -15.15
C THR A 40 10.95 14.98 -15.73
N PRO A 41 11.58 14.23 -16.66
CA PRO A 41 10.96 13.03 -17.21
C PRO A 41 10.68 12.01 -16.10
N LEU A 42 9.50 11.38 -16.15
CA LEU A 42 9.06 10.42 -15.14
C LEU A 42 10.06 9.29 -14.90
N ASP A 43 10.77 8.87 -15.94
CA ASP A 43 11.80 7.84 -15.89
C ASP A 43 12.96 8.21 -14.94
N GLN A 44 13.28 9.50 -14.87
CA GLN A 44 14.35 10.01 -14.01
C GLN A 44 13.84 10.29 -12.59
N VAL A 45 12.56 10.60 -12.43
CA VAL A 45 11.92 10.77 -11.11
C VAL A 45 11.75 9.42 -10.40
N VAL A 46 11.41 8.37 -11.16
CA VAL A 46 11.19 6.99 -10.69
C VAL A 46 12.47 6.13 -10.82
N ALA A 47 13.62 6.77 -11.04
CA ALA A 47 14.90 6.08 -11.08
C ALA A 47 15.42 5.77 -9.66
N TYR A 48 16.12 4.64 -9.51
CA TYR A 48 16.89 4.34 -8.29
C TYR A 48 18.03 5.32 -8.02
N ASP A 49 18.42 6.09 -9.04
CA ASP A 49 19.40 7.17 -8.93
C ASP A 49 18.84 8.39 -8.17
N ASN A 50 17.50 8.54 -8.15
CA ASN A 50 16.86 9.59 -7.38
C ASN A 50 16.78 9.19 -5.91
N MET A 51 17.64 9.81 -5.09
CA MET A 51 17.75 9.51 -3.67
C MET A 51 16.43 9.71 -2.90
N LEU A 52 15.55 10.61 -3.36
CA LEU A 52 14.22 10.79 -2.78
C LEU A 52 13.30 9.59 -3.04
N PHE A 53 13.34 9.06 -4.26
CA PHE A 53 12.56 7.89 -4.63
C PHE A 53 13.04 6.64 -3.89
N LEU A 54 14.36 6.48 -3.75
CA LEU A 54 14.95 5.39 -2.97
C LEU A 54 14.51 5.46 -1.50
N ALA A 55 14.53 6.64 -0.88
CA ALA A 55 14.07 6.84 0.50
C ALA A 55 12.59 6.45 0.67
N LEU A 56 11.72 6.84 -0.28
CA LEU A 56 10.32 6.41 -0.31
C LEU A 56 10.19 4.89 -0.39
N MET A 57 10.95 4.24 -1.27
CA MET A 57 10.89 2.80 -1.47
C MET A 57 11.34 2.03 -0.22
N VAL A 58 12.43 2.45 0.43
CA VAL A 58 12.89 1.86 1.70
C VAL A 58 11.81 2.03 2.78
N GLY A 59 11.16 3.19 2.85
CA GLY A 59 10.00 3.40 3.71
C GLY A 59 8.87 2.40 3.42
N CYS A 60 8.44 2.29 2.17
CA CYS A 60 7.38 1.35 1.79
C CYS A 60 7.73 -0.11 2.14
N TRP A 61 8.94 -0.56 1.83
CA TRP A 61 9.38 -1.93 2.13
C TRP A 61 9.43 -2.21 3.63
N THR A 62 9.99 -1.30 4.41
CA THR A 62 10.02 -1.45 5.88
C THR A 62 8.61 -1.51 6.45
N MET A 63 7.69 -0.66 5.98
CA MET A 63 6.30 -0.69 6.41
C MET A 63 5.58 -2.00 6.06
N ILE A 64 5.83 -2.56 4.88
CA ILE A 64 5.26 -3.86 4.48
C ILE A 64 5.75 -4.96 5.43
N VAL A 65 7.07 -5.05 5.67
CA VAL A 65 7.66 -6.07 6.55
C VAL A 65 7.13 -5.96 7.98
N LEU A 66 7.04 -4.73 8.51
CA LEU A 66 6.49 -4.48 9.84
C LEU A 66 4.98 -4.80 9.89
N SER A 67 4.23 -4.49 8.83
CA SER A 67 2.79 -4.79 8.75
C SER A 67 2.49 -6.28 8.73
N VAL A 68 3.32 -7.08 8.06
CA VAL A 68 3.15 -8.55 8.03
C VAL A 68 3.34 -9.15 9.42
N THR A 69 4.29 -8.62 10.20
CA THR A 69 4.57 -9.10 11.57
C THR A 69 3.43 -8.80 12.54
N VAL A 70 2.68 -7.71 12.33
CA VAL A 70 1.55 -7.28 13.19
C VAL A 70 0.21 -7.88 12.75
N SER A 71 0.16 -8.55 11.58
CA SER A 71 -1.04 -9.13 10.99
C SER A 71 -1.65 -10.32 11.76
N THR A 72 -0.99 -10.83 12.79
CA THR A 72 -1.54 -11.91 13.64
C THR A 72 -2.74 -11.45 14.46
N SER A 73 -2.98 -10.15 14.63
CA SER A 73 -4.21 -9.61 15.26
C SER A 73 -5.43 -9.51 14.32
N MET A 74 -5.43 -10.22 13.18
CA MET A 74 -6.57 -10.24 12.25
C MET A 74 -7.69 -11.22 12.67
N GLU A 75 -7.46 -12.11 13.64
CA GLU A 75 -8.48 -13.07 14.12
C GLU A 75 -9.76 -12.39 14.66
N ASP A 76 -9.65 -11.21 15.28
CA ASP A 76 -10.77 -10.50 15.92
C ASP A 76 -11.67 -9.68 14.98
N LYS A 77 -11.44 -9.72 13.66
CA LYS A 77 -12.21 -8.90 12.71
C LYS A 77 -13.35 -9.68 12.07
N ALA A 78 -14.59 -9.24 12.31
CA ALA A 78 -15.79 -9.77 11.66
C ALA A 78 -15.64 -9.94 10.13
N LYS A 79 -16.15 -11.06 9.59
CA LYS A 79 -16.16 -11.39 8.16
C LYS A 79 -16.76 -10.26 7.32
N VAL A 80 -16.12 -9.95 6.20
CA VAL A 80 -16.62 -8.94 5.26
C VAL A 80 -17.46 -9.63 4.19
N LYS A 81 -18.58 -9.00 3.82
CA LYS A 81 -19.45 -9.49 2.74
C LYS A 81 -18.68 -9.56 1.42
N LEU A 82 -18.87 -10.67 0.71
CA LEU A 82 -18.17 -11.01 -0.54
C LEU A 82 -18.29 -9.92 -1.63
N GLY A 83 -19.45 -9.24 -1.70
CA GLY A 83 -19.65 -8.10 -2.61
C GLY A 83 -18.74 -6.90 -2.33
N LYS A 84 -18.40 -6.63 -1.05
CA LYS A 84 -17.44 -5.56 -0.71
C LYS A 84 -16.00 -5.95 -1.05
N LEU A 85 -15.65 -7.24 -0.95
CA LEU A 85 -14.34 -7.74 -1.41
C LEU A 85 -14.19 -7.62 -2.94
N LEU A 86 -15.21 -8.01 -3.70
CA LEU A 86 -15.18 -7.89 -5.16
C LEU A 86 -15.10 -6.43 -5.62
N LEU A 87 -15.83 -5.53 -4.95
CA LEU A 87 -15.74 -4.10 -5.23
C LEU A 87 -14.33 -3.56 -4.96
N LEU A 88 -13.68 -4.00 -3.87
CA LEU A 88 -12.29 -3.64 -3.59
C LEU A 88 -11.34 -4.17 -4.68
N GLY A 89 -11.49 -5.43 -5.10
CA GLY A 89 -10.71 -6.02 -6.18
C GLY A 89 -10.89 -5.29 -7.51
N LEU A 90 -12.12 -4.86 -7.82
CA LEU A 90 -12.42 -4.06 -9.02
C LEU A 90 -11.76 -2.69 -8.99
N ILE A 91 -11.78 -2.01 -7.83
CA ILE A 91 -11.10 -0.71 -7.68
C ILE A 91 -9.59 -0.87 -7.91
N VAL A 92 -8.98 -1.90 -7.32
CA VAL A 92 -7.55 -2.20 -7.51
C VAL A 92 -7.24 -2.51 -8.97
N PHE A 93 -8.11 -3.28 -9.64
CA PHE A 93 -7.98 -3.57 -11.06
C PHE A 93 -8.00 -2.30 -11.92
N VAL A 94 -8.95 -1.40 -11.68
CA VAL A 94 -9.07 -0.14 -12.44
C VAL A 94 -7.86 0.77 -12.22
N ILE A 95 -7.38 0.88 -10.99
CA ILE A 95 -6.20 1.69 -10.66
C ILE A 95 -4.94 1.09 -11.32
N ALA A 96 -4.74 -0.22 -11.22
CA ALA A 96 -3.58 -0.90 -11.80
C ALA A 96 -3.60 -0.86 -13.34
N ALA A 97 -4.74 -1.18 -13.96
CA ALA A 97 -4.88 -1.11 -15.42
C ALA A 97 -4.70 0.34 -15.91
N GLY A 98 -5.25 1.33 -15.19
CA GLY A 98 -5.08 2.74 -15.50
C GLY A 98 -3.63 3.21 -15.42
N SER A 99 -2.89 2.80 -14.38
CA SER A 99 -1.48 3.16 -14.24
C SER A 99 -0.60 2.52 -15.33
N PHE A 100 -0.87 1.27 -15.71
CA PHE A 100 -0.16 0.62 -16.82
C PHE A 100 -0.46 1.24 -18.19
N LEU A 101 -1.71 1.67 -18.44
CA LEU A 101 -2.07 2.37 -19.68
C LEU A 101 -1.36 3.72 -19.80
N TRP A 102 -1.24 4.44 -18.69
CA TRP A 102 -0.50 5.69 -18.63
C TRP A 102 1.00 5.47 -18.87
N LEU A 103 1.58 4.43 -18.26
CA LEU A 103 3.00 4.09 -18.40
C LEU A 103 3.37 3.63 -19.83
N LEU A 104 2.50 2.86 -20.49
CA LEU A 104 2.75 2.29 -21.82
C LEU A 104 2.35 3.21 -22.99
N HIS A 105 2.00 4.48 -22.73
CA HIS A 105 1.55 5.45 -23.74
C HIS A 105 0.47 4.88 -24.69
N GLY A 106 -0.40 4.00 -24.19
CA GLY A 106 -1.50 3.41 -24.97
C GLY A 106 -1.12 2.42 -26.08
N LYS A 107 0.17 2.06 -26.26
CA LYS A 107 0.57 1.20 -27.40
C LYS A 107 0.21 -0.29 -27.22
N HIS A 108 0.10 -0.77 -25.99
CA HIS A 108 -0.16 -2.19 -25.70
C HIS A 108 -1.31 -2.35 -24.69
N LEU A 109 -2.53 -2.07 -25.13
CA LEU A 109 -3.78 -2.22 -24.37
C LEU A 109 -3.92 -3.61 -23.72
N LEU A 110 -3.62 -4.68 -24.47
CA LEU A 110 -3.72 -6.06 -23.98
C LEU A 110 -2.74 -6.37 -22.84
N VAL A 111 -1.54 -5.80 -22.89
CA VAL A 111 -0.51 -6.02 -21.86
C VAL A 111 -0.88 -5.29 -20.58
N ALA A 112 -1.40 -4.08 -20.68
CA ALA A 112 -1.87 -3.29 -19.52
C ALA A 112 -3.09 -3.93 -18.83
N LEU A 113 -4.02 -4.47 -19.62
CA LEU A 113 -5.21 -5.15 -19.12
C LEU A 113 -4.85 -6.50 -18.49
N GLY A 114 -3.91 -7.24 -19.10
CA GLY A 114 -3.37 -8.48 -18.57
C GLY A 114 -2.62 -8.31 -17.26
N SER A 115 -1.73 -7.31 -17.15
CA SER A 115 -1.00 -7.03 -15.91
C SER A 115 -1.93 -6.55 -14.79
N GLY A 116 -2.91 -5.69 -15.11
CA GLY A 116 -3.95 -5.29 -14.17
C GLY A 116 -4.76 -6.47 -13.65
N LEU A 117 -5.11 -7.42 -14.53
CA LEU A 117 -5.91 -8.60 -14.16
C LEU A 117 -5.14 -9.51 -13.22
N ILE A 118 -3.85 -9.78 -13.51
CA ILE A 118 -2.98 -10.61 -12.65
C ILE A 118 -2.92 -10.03 -11.24
N ILE A 119 -2.64 -8.73 -11.12
CA ILE A 119 -2.57 -8.03 -9.83
C ILE A 119 -3.91 -8.11 -9.09
N ALA A 120 -5.02 -7.86 -9.79
CA ALA A 120 -6.35 -7.92 -9.21
C ALA A 120 -6.69 -9.32 -8.70
N THR A 121 -6.35 -10.39 -9.43
CA THR A 121 -6.54 -11.77 -8.95
C THR A 121 -5.71 -12.08 -7.73
N ILE A 122 -4.45 -11.64 -7.67
CA ILE A 122 -3.58 -11.87 -6.51
C ILE A 122 -4.15 -11.15 -5.28
N VAL A 123 -4.48 -9.86 -5.42
CA VAL A 123 -5.01 -9.05 -4.32
C VAL A 123 -6.38 -9.55 -3.86
N THR A 124 -7.24 -9.95 -4.80
CA THR A 124 -8.56 -10.52 -4.45
C THR A 124 -8.39 -11.88 -3.77
N GLY A 125 -7.47 -12.72 -4.25
CA GLY A 125 -7.15 -14.02 -3.65
C GLY A 125 -6.62 -13.89 -2.22
N ILE A 126 -5.69 -12.96 -1.98
CA ILE A 126 -5.18 -12.65 -0.63
C ILE A 126 -6.33 -12.18 0.27
N ASN A 127 -7.20 -11.29 -0.22
CA ASN A 127 -8.34 -10.82 0.57
C ASN A 127 -9.36 -11.92 0.86
N VAL A 128 -9.60 -12.84 -0.08
CA VAL A 128 -10.49 -14.00 0.13
C VAL A 128 -9.91 -14.97 1.15
N LEU A 129 -8.62 -15.28 1.06
CA LEU A 129 -7.91 -16.09 2.06
C LEU A 129 -7.93 -15.42 3.43
N ALA A 130 -7.64 -14.12 3.50
CA ALA A 130 -7.74 -13.34 4.73
C ALA A 130 -9.18 -13.31 5.28
N ASN A 131 -10.20 -13.32 4.43
CA ASN A 131 -11.61 -13.39 4.85
C ASN A 131 -12.02 -14.79 5.31
N HIS A 132 -11.34 -15.84 4.86
CA HIS A 132 -11.56 -17.21 5.34
C HIS A 132 -11.14 -17.36 6.80
N PHE A 133 -10.00 -16.76 7.19
CA PHE A 133 -9.48 -16.78 8.57
C PHE A 133 -10.16 -15.79 9.53
N ARG A 134 -11.13 -15.00 9.06
CA ARG A 134 -11.87 -14.05 9.91
C ARG A 134 -13.00 -14.75 10.65
N TYR A 135 -13.20 -14.38 11.92
CA TYR A 135 -14.23 -14.98 12.77
C TYR A 135 -15.63 -14.84 12.16
N SER A 136 -16.36 -15.96 12.17
CA SER A 136 -17.75 -16.05 11.77
C SER A 136 -18.60 -15.74 13.00
N ASP A 137 -19.19 -14.54 13.08
CA ASP A 137 -20.39 -14.36 13.91
C ASP A 137 -21.53 -15.13 13.22
N GLN A 138 -21.57 -16.44 13.44
CA GLN A 138 -22.79 -17.23 13.32
C GLN A 138 -22.89 -18.11 14.57
N ASP A 139 -23.81 -17.65 15.42
CA ASP A 139 -24.45 -18.24 16.60
C ASP A 139 -23.77 -18.08 17.97
#